data_AF-A0A1S7UPN5-F1
#
_entry.id   AF-A0A1S7UPN5-F1
#
_cell.length_a   1.000
_cell.length_b   1.000
_cell.length_c   1.000
_cell.angle_alpha   90.00
_cell.angle_beta   90.00
_cell.angle_gamma   90.00
#
_symmetry.space_group_name_H-M   'P 1'
#
loop_
_entity.id
_entity.type
_entity.pdbx_description
1 polymer ?
#
loop_
_entity_poly.entity_id
_entity_poly.type
_entity_poly.pdbx_seq_one_letter_code
_entity_poly.pdbx_strand_id
1 'polypeptide(L)'
;MDNHSTHPGSAGVSPARASPNHVPGLLDLPSELIDTILSYLTPSGLVGLSLVCRKLLSHATNDIHWQRHVLSNLPGNRIQSPSPCHSWRELFVAHSQHWFLTKYKIWFCDRSLAGQMIIARYDARRGCIEGYQLLATRSRDIGHEPWVADPTVHIHIFEPDVKLHLDKPIIQFNVDSLENLMRISLSSADSTTRAKRRFFPELPMRYTHGSDPRFSTFVLAKPLGMDELAQYMEDRFPYGLVWPPPAIPATHRVLGHPADIAGGPTPDVIGSPRWKPVNRSEVSSFTFRIRQWIELGPPTIGFHIGEEILTYSTLDPYLYTPTPERPWRGIWVGDYSVHGCEFLLINQPDISDEGLREPLVKLGTESDEEFQARFLAQKVYRGRLEAIKLTGDPNVPRGEYTFYANDLGEDGFVGIAQGPQFQGARIVRSRGHVAGVGFSSDNYIESQLILVSHDRLAQYWVDFGHISFFERVDIDRFLIPS
;
A
#
# COMPACT_ATOMS: atom_id res chain seq x y z
N MET A 1 49.44 54.61 68.15
CA MET A 1 50.13 53.32 68.24
C MET A 1 49.05 52.27 68.22
N ASP A 2 48.39 52.11 67.07
CA ASP A 2 48.78 51.19 65.98
C ASP A 2 48.57 49.74 66.46
N ASN A 3 47.87 48.83 65.80
CA ASN A 3 47.44 48.75 64.42
C ASN A 3 46.31 47.70 64.29
N HIS A 4 45.53 47.84 63.21
CA HIS A 4 44.44 47.02 62.65
C HIS A 4 44.26 45.54 63.02
N SER A 5 42.98 45.10 63.09
CA SER A 5 42.42 44.20 62.06
C SER A 5 40.88 44.21 62.01
N THR A 6 40.41 44.33 60.78
CA THR A 6 39.05 44.57 60.27
C THR A 6 38.25 43.29 60.06
N HIS A 7 37.01 43.24 60.55
CA HIS A 7 35.95 42.37 60.01
C HIS A 7 34.97 43.24 59.18
N PRO A 8 34.79 43.01 57.87
CA PRO A 8 33.73 43.65 57.12
C PRO A 8 32.43 42.84 57.28
N GLY A 9 31.34 43.58 57.44
CA GLY A 9 30.01 43.07 57.74
C GLY A 9 29.37 42.23 56.64
N SER A 10 28.36 41.50 57.10
CA SER A 10 27.25 40.91 56.36
C SER A 10 26.86 41.70 55.11
N ALA A 11 27.29 41.21 53.95
CA ALA A 11 26.67 41.54 52.68
C ALA A 11 25.45 40.62 52.52
N GLY A 12 24.27 41.17 52.83
CA GLY A 12 23.00 40.52 52.55
C GLY A 12 22.91 40.18 51.07
N VAL A 13 22.79 38.88 50.78
CA VAL A 13 22.35 38.38 49.47
C VAL A 13 20.94 38.92 49.27
N SER A 14 20.81 39.93 48.42
CA SER A 14 19.49 40.38 47.95
C SER A 14 18.93 39.25 47.08
N PRO A 15 17.78 38.64 47.42
CA PRO A 15 17.11 37.76 46.47
C PRO A 15 16.70 38.62 45.29
N ALA A 16 17.19 38.28 44.10
CA ALA A 16 16.72 38.88 42.86
C ALA A 16 15.18 38.80 42.87
N ARG A 17 14.53 39.96 42.83
CA ARG A 17 13.09 40.10 42.70
C ARG A 17 12.65 39.31 41.47
N ALA A 18 12.01 38.16 41.68
CA ALA A 18 11.27 37.47 40.64
C ALA A 18 10.15 38.41 40.16
N SER A 19 10.24 38.85 38.91
CA SER A 19 9.17 39.57 38.23
C SER A 19 7.94 38.65 38.16
N PRO A 20 6.77 39.03 38.71
CA PRO A 20 5.71 38.08 39.00
C PRO A 20 4.82 37.69 37.79
N ASN A 21 5.27 37.87 36.54
CA ASN A 21 4.45 37.61 35.35
C ASN A 21 5.20 36.97 34.17
N HIS A 22 6.32 36.26 34.39
CA HIS A 22 6.92 35.49 33.29
C HIS A 22 6.18 34.16 33.13
N VAL A 23 5.20 34.13 32.22
CA VAL A 23 4.68 32.85 31.72
C VAL A 23 5.84 32.17 30.98
N PRO A 24 6.32 30.99 31.42
CA PRO A 24 7.43 30.33 30.75
C PRO A 24 7.05 30.03 29.30
N GLY A 25 7.86 30.51 28.37
CA GLY A 25 7.70 30.28 26.94
C GLY A 25 8.23 28.90 26.54
N LEU A 26 7.94 28.47 25.31
CA LEU A 26 8.43 27.21 24.76
C LEU A 26 9.96 27.05 24.87
N LEU A 27 10.71 28.15 24.73
CA LEU A 27 12.17 28.14 24.78
C LEU A 27 12.74 28.03 26.20
N ASP A 28 11.91 28.18 27.24
CA ASP A 28 12.31 28.04 28.64
C ASP A 28 12.21 26.59 29.13
N LEU A 29 11.62 25.70 28.31
CA LEU A 29 11.53 24.28 28.60
C LEU A 29 12.91 23.59 28.46
N PRO A 30 13.15 22.50 29.23
CA PRO A 30 14.25 21.58 28.99
C PRO A 30 14.23 21.02 27.56
N SER A 31 15.42 20.73 27.03
CA SER A 31 15.62 20.21 25.67
C SER A 31 14.77 18.97 25.39
N GLU A 32 14.67 18.07 26.37
CA GLU A 32 13.92 16.81 26.28
C GLU A 32 12.42 17.05 26.12
N LEU A 33 11.88 18.08 26.79
CA LEU A 33 10.47 18.45 26.66
C LEU A 33 10.21 19.13 25.32
N ILE A 34 11.13 19.97 24.85
CA ILE A 34 11.05 20.56 23.51
C ILE A 34 11.04 19.45 22.48
N ASP A 35 12.00 18.51 22.52
CA ASP A 35 12.08 17.41 21.58
C ASP A 35 10.87 16.47 21.68
N THR A 36 10.32 16.23 22.87
CA THR A 36 9.07 15.49 23.04
C THR A 36 7.90 16.18 22.34
N ILE A 37 7.78 17.52 22.47
CA ILE A 37 6.75 18.31 21.77
C ILE A 37 6.97 18.25 20.26
N LEU A 38 8.21 18.42 19.80
CA LEU A 38 8.55 18.39 18.37
C LEU A 38 8.29 17.01 17.76
N SER A 39 8.34 15.95 18.55
CA SER A 39 7.96 14.62 18.11
C SER A 39 6.49 14.60 17.64
N TYR A 40 5.56 15.43 18.09
CA TYR A 40 4.19 15.35 17.55
C TYR A 40 4.03 16.01 16.16
N LEU A 41 5.09 16.61 15.62
CA LEU A 41 5.03 17.36 14.38
C LEU A 41 5.28 16.51 13.14
N THR A 42 4.71 16.95 12.03
CA THR A 42 5.02 16.44 10.70
C THR A 42 6.36 17.00 10.21
N PRO A 43 6.99 16.39 9.18
CA PRO A 43 8.21 16.94 8.57
C PRO A 43 8.05 18.40 8.11
N SER A 44 6.89 18.77 7.57
CA SER A 44 6.59 20.15 7.19
C SER A 44 6.53 21.08 8.40
N GLY A 45 5.97 20.62 9.54
CA GLY A 45 5.96 21.36 10.80
C GLY A 45 7.36 21.58 11.36
N LEU A 46 8.23 20.56 11.32
CA LEU A 46 9.64 20.67 11.72
C LEU A 46 10.39 21.70 10.87
N VAL A 47 10.19 21.66 9.54
CA VAL A 47 10.77 22.68 8.63
C VAL A 47 10.21 24.07 8.92
N GLY A 48 8.92 24.20 9.24
CA GLY A 48 8.32 25.47 9.65
C GLY A 48 9.00 26.04 10.91
N LEU A 49 9.15 25.22 11.95
CA LEU A 49 9.83 25.62 13.18
C LEU A 49 11.30 25.95 13.01
N SER A 50 11.99 25.24 12.11
CA SER A 50 13.40 25.49 11.85
C SER A 50 13.67 26.89 11.29
N LEU A 51 12.64 27.57 10.76
CA LEU A 51 12.71 28.93 10.24
C LEU A 51 12.45 30.01 11.29
N VAL A 52 12.04 29.65 12.51
CA VAL A 52 11.63 30.61 13.55
C VAL A 52 12.83 31.21 14.28
N CYS A 53 13.72 30.39 14.84
CA CYS A 53 14.92 30.85 15.55
C CYS A 53 16.02 29.78 15.58
N ARG A 54 17.24 30.17 15.97
CA ARG A 54 18.41 29.27 16.02
C ARG A 54 18.25 28.08 16.99
N LYS A 55 17.60 28.29 18.14
CA LYS A 55 17.36 27.21 19.11
C LYS A 55 16.41 26.16 18.54
N LEU A 56 15.28 26.60 17.95
CA LEU A 56 14.31 25.71 17.31
C LEU A 56 14.85 25.06 16.04
N LEU A 57 15.72 25.76 15.28
CA LEU A 57 16.47 25.15 14.18
C LEU A 57 17.27 23.94 14.67
N SER A 58 18.07 24.11 15.74
CA SER A 58 18.87 23.02 16.30
C SER A 58 18.04 21.80 16.70
N HIS A 59 16.91 22.02 17.40
CA HIS A 59 16.01 20.93 17.79
C HIS A 59 15.30 20.30 16.59
N ALA A 60 14.77 21.10 15.66
CA ALA A 60 14.03 20.60 14.50
C ALA A 60 14.92 19.85 13.50
N THR A 61 16.23 20.15 13.45
CA THR A 61 17.20 19.41 12.62
C THR A 61 17.79 18.19 13.32
N ASN A 62 17.46 17.95 14.59
CA ASN A 62 17.94 16.78 15.32
C ASN A 62 17.44 15.48 14.66
N ASP A 63 18.36 14.55 14.43
CA ASP A 63 18.15 13.33 13.67
C ASP A 63 17.14 12.38 14.32
N ILE A 64 16.90 12.46 15.62
CA ILE A 64 15.89 11.63 16.31
C ILE A 64 14.49 11.80 15.69
N HIS A 65 14.13 13.02 15.29
CA HIS A 65 12.83 13.31 14.69
C HIS A 65 12.74 12.70 13.28
N TRP A 66 13.82 12.86 12.50
CA TRP A 66 13.89 12.38 11.11
C TRP A 66 14.00 10.87 11.03
N GLN A 67 14.73 10.22 11.95
CA GLN A 67 14.82 8.77 12.06
C GLN A 67 13.42 8.16 12.17
N ARG A 68 12.62 8.68 13.10
CA ARG A 68 11.25 8.20 13.30
C ARG A 68 10.39 8.40 12.05
N HIS A 69 10.50 9.54 11.37
CA HIS A 69 9.77 9.75 10.12
C HIS A 69 10.20 8.78 9.01
N VAL A 70 11.50 8.49 8.86
CA VAL A 70 11.97 7.46 7.92
C VAL A 70 11.39 6.10 8.30
N LEU A 71 11.54 5.67 9.55
CA LEU A 71 11.05 4.36 10.02
C LEU A 71 9.54 4.21 9.90
N SER A 72 8.77 5.29 10.07
CA SER A 72 7.31 5.27 9.87
C SER A 72 6.88 5.01 8.42
N ASN A 73 7.79 5.21 7.45
CA ASN A 73 7.59 4.92 6.03
C ASN A 73 8.18 3.56 5.62
N LEU A 74 8.70 2.78 6.56
CA LEU A 74 9.30 1.47 6.34
C LEU A 74 8.67 0.37 7.22
N PRO A 75 7.33 0.20 7.18
CA PRO A 75 6.70 -0.91 7.88
C PRO A 75 7.26 -2.24 7.34
N GLY A 76 7.72 -3.13 8.23
CA GLY A 76 8.32 -4.42 7.85
C GLY A 76 9.82 -4.39 7.47
N ASN A 77 10.45 -3.21 7.39
CA ASN A 77 11.89 -3.08 7.11
C ASN A 77 12.55 -2.05 8.05
N ARG A 78 12.88 -2.48 9.28
CA ARG A 78 13.50 -1.62 10.29
C ARG A 78 15.00 -1.47 10.05
N ILE A 79 15.37 -0.50 9.21
CA ILE A 79 16.77 -0.13 8.98
C ILE A 79 17.40 0.45 10.27
N GLN A 80 18.67 0.15 10.49
CA GLN A 80 19.39 0.54 11.70
C GLN A 80 20.26 1.80 11.52
N SER A 81 20.51 2.19 10.26
CA SER A 81 21.44 3.26 9.90
C SER A 81 20.87 4.09 8.74
N PRO A 82 21.18 5.40 8.67
CA PRO A 82 20.83 6.25 7.54
C PRO A 82 21.72 6.03 6.31
N SER A 83 22.74 5.16 6.41
CA SER A 83 23.61 4.80 5.30
C SER A 83 22.79 4.47 4.03
N PRO A 84 23.23 4.92 2.84
CA PRO A 84 24.48 5.62 2.53
C PRO A 84 24.51 7.12 2.87
N CYS A 85 23.43 7.70 3.39
CA CYS A 85 23.42 9.10 3.80
C CYS A 85 24.16 9.30 5.13
N HIS A 86 24.62 10.52 5.39
CA HIS A 86 25.34 10.87 6.63
C HIS A 86 24.39 11.06 7.82
N SER A 87 23.11 11.34 7.56
CA SER A 87 22.10 11.63 8.58
C SER A 87 20.71 11.12 8.17
N TRP A 88 19.85 10.86 9.16
CA TRP A 88 18.45 10.49 8.91
C TRP A 88 17.68 11.60 8.22
N ARG A 89 18.02 12.86 8.53
CA ARG A 89 17.45 14.01 7.84
C ARG A 89 17.78 14.04 6.35
N GLU A 90 19.05 13.82 6.00
CA GLU A 90 19.49 13.75 4.60
C GLU A 90 18.75 12.64 3.86
N LEU A 91 18.69 11.44 4.45
CA LEU A 91 17.95 10.31 3.89
C LEU A 91 16.48 10.65 3.68
N PHE A 92 15.83 11.24 4.68
CA PHE A 92 14.42 11.62 4.57
C PHE A 92 14.20 12.61 3.41
N VAL A 93 15.05 13.63 3.30
CA VAL A 93 14.94 14.67 2.27
C VAL A 93 15.14 14.07 0.87
N ALA A 94 16.12 13.17 0.70
CA ALA A 94 16.43 12.51 -0.56
C ALA A 94 15.22 11.82 -1.19
N HIS A 95 14.33 11.25 -0.36
CA HIS A 95 13.13 10.53 -0.80
C HIS A 95 11.82 11.21 -0.38
N SER A 96 11.85 12.51 -0.05
CA SER A 96 10.70 13.23 0.55
C SER A 96 9.41 13.26 -0.28
N GLN A 97 9.45 12.93 -1.57
CA GLN A 97 8.26 12.80 -2.43
C GLN A 97 7.80 11.36 -2.62
N HIS A 98 8.61 10.36 -2.21
CA HIS A 98 8.45 8.96 -2.62
C HIS A 98 8.27 8.00 -1.43
N TRP A 99 8.46 8.47 -0.19
CA TRP A 99 8.31 7.64 1.01
C TRP A 99 6.94 6.94 1.14
N PHE A 100 5.89 7.50 0.52
CA PHE A 100 4.59 6.85 0.51
C PHE A 100 4.62 5.49 -0.21
N LEU A 101 5.54 5.28 -1.18
CA LEU A 101 5.67 4.02 -1.91
C LEU A 101 5.99 2.86 -0.98
N THR A 102 7.02 3.00 -0.15
CA THR A 102 7.46 1.97 0.80
C THR A 102 6.55 1.89 2.01
N LYS A 103 5.87 2.99 2.36
CA LYS A 103 4.88 3.02 3.43
C LYS A 103 3.72 2.07 3.15
N TYR A 104 3.21 2.08 1.91
CA TYR A 104 2.06 1.25 1.54
C TYR A 104 2.43 -0.11 0.94
N LYS A 105 3.71 -0.32 0.58
CA LYS A 105 4.32 -1.59 0.14
C LYS A 105 3.78 -2.12 -1.19
N ILE A 106 2.49 -2.39 -1.28
CA ILE A 106 1.82 -3.02 -2.42
C ILE A 106 1.22 -1.96 -3.35
N TRP A 107 1.33 -2.19 -4.65
CA TRP A 107 0.74 -1.31 -5.65
C TRP A 107 0.24 -2.14 -6.84
N PHE A 108 -0.96 -1.85 -7.32
CA PHE A 108 -1.56 -2.52 -8.48
C PHE A 108 -2.00 -1.48 -9.52
N CYS A 109 -2.02 -1.83 -10.80
CA CYS A 109 -2.29 -0.87 -11.87
C CYS A 109 -3.38 -1.25 -12.87
N ASP A 110 -3.79 -0.24 -13.63
CA ASP A 110 -4.81 -0.27 -14.67
C ASP A 110 -4.34 -0.90 -16.00
N ARG A 111 -3.29 -1.74 -16.02
CA ARG A 111 -2.84 -2.39 -17.26
C ARG A 111 -3.89 -3.37 -17.83
N SER A 112 -4.34 -3.14 -19.06
CA SER A 112 -5.23 -4.02 -19.85
C SER A 112 -6.46 -4.56 -19.10
N LEU A 113 -6.69 -5.88 -19.08
CA LEU A 113 -7.64 -6.62 -18.24
C LEU A 113 -6.93 -7.25 -17.03
N ALA A 114 -5.70 -7.72 -17.24
CA ALA A 114 -4.97 -8.52 -16.27
C ALA A 114 -4.35 -7.71 -15.13
N GLY A 115 -4.00 -6.45 -15.36
CA GLY A 115 -3.30 -5.62 -14.39
C GLY A 115 -1.86 -6.04 -14.17
N GLN A 116 -1.24 -5.42 -13.18
CA GLN A 116 0.09 -5.75 -12.70
C GLN A 116 0.19 -5.32 -11.25
N MET A 117 0.85 -6.12 -10.42
CA MET A 117 1.11 -5.80 -9.02
C MET A 117 2.62 -5.68 -8.78
N ILE A 118 3.02 -4.73 -7.95
CA ILE A 118 4.40 -4.50 -7.56
C ILE A 118 4.54 -4.39 -6.04
N ILE A 119 5.72 -4.75 -5.54
CA ILE A 119 6.15 -4.47 -4.17
C ILE A 119 7.21 -3.39 -4.20
N ALA A 120 6.93 -2.27 -3.52
CA ALA A 120 7.85 -1.18 -3.29
C ALA A 120 8.57 -1.37 -1.94
N ARG A 121 9.90 -1.33 -1.97
CA ARG A 121 10.77 -1.52 -0.81
C ARG A 121 11.93 -0.54 -0.82
N TYR A 122 12.61 -0.43 0.32
CA TYR A 122 13.83 0.37 0.46
C TYR A 122 15.05 -0.54 0.64
N ASP A 123 16.08 -0.31 -0.16
CA ASP A 123 17.37 -0.94 0.00
C ASP A 123 18.35 -0.03 0.74
N ALA A 124 18.65 -0.36 1.99
CA ALA A 124 19.55 0.38 2.84
C ALA A 124 21.02 0.35 2.37
N ARG A 125 21.42 -0.67 1.59
CA ARG A 125 22.80 -0.76 1.08
C ARG A 125 23.06 0.31 0.02
N ARG A 126 22.07 0.57 -0.84
CA ARG A 126 22.14 1.52 -1.96
C ARG A 126 21.45 2.85 -1.67
N GLY A 127 20.68 2.91 -0.59
CA GLY A 127 19.81 4.04 -0.29
C GLY A 127 18.69 4.24 -1.31
N CYS A 128 18.26 3.19 -1.98
CA CYS A 128 17.30 3.31 -3.08
C CYS A 128 15.91 2.80 -2.71
N ILE A 129 14.87 3.51 -3.17
CA ILE A 129 13.51 2.97 -3.21
C ILE A 129 13.36 2.26 -4.55
N GLU A 130 12.94 1.01 -4.50
CA GLU A 130 12.78 0.15 -5.67
C GLU A 130 11.43 -0.56 -5.65
N GLY A 131 10.82 -0.72 -6.82
CA GLY A 131 9.54 -1.40 -7.00
C GLY A 131 9.66 -2.50 -8.03
N TYR A 132 9.35 -3.74 -7.65
CA TYR A 132 9.44 -4.91 -8.53
C TYR A 132 8.08 -5.56 -8.73
N GLN A 133 7.86 -6.12 -9.92
CA GLN A 133 6.67 -6.91 -10.20
C GLN A 133 6.62 -8.14 -9.30
N LEU A 134 5.47 -8.35 -8.65
CA LEU A 134 5.16 -9.61 -7.98
C LEU A 134 4.61 -10.58 -9.01
N LEU A 135 5.20 -11.78 -9.06
CA LEU A 135 4.82 -12.86 -9.95
C LEU A 135 4.44 -14.08 -9.12
N ALA A 136 3.43 -14.80 -9.58
CA ALA A 136 3.11 -16.14 -9.09
C ALA A 136 3.27 -17.13 -10.24
N THR A 137 3.97 -18.23 -9.97
CA THR A 137 4.11 -19.34 -10.91
C THR A 137 3.61 -20.62 -10.28
N ARG A 138 2.89 -21.43 -11.05
CA ARG A 138 2.51 -22.77 -10.63
C ARG A 138 3.67 -23.77 -10.80
N SER A 139 3.71 -24.79 -9.95
CA SER A 139 4.57 -25.96 -10.17
C SER A 139 4.16 -26.69 -11.46
N ARG A 140 5.10 -27.37 -12.12
CA ARG A 140 4.85 -28.02 -13.43
C ARG A 140 3.99 -29.27 -13.35
N ASP A 141 3.79 -29.81 -12.15
CA ASP A 141 3.01 -31.02 -11.92
C ASP A 141 1.52 -30.67 -11.89
N ILE A 142 0.90 -30.68 -13.08
CA ILE A 142 -0.54 -30.50 -13.30
C ILE A 142 -1.25 -31.79 -12.90
N GLY A 143 -1.17 -32.15 -11.63
CA GLY A 143 -1.98 -33.22 -11.08
C GLY A 143 -3.38 -32.71 -10.77
N HIS A 144 -4.38 -33.52 -11.11
CA HIS A 144 -5.68 -33.45 -10.47
C HIS A 144 -5.91 -34.76 -9.74
N GLU A 145 -6.55 -34.70 -8.58
CA GLU A 145 -6.98 -35.89 -7.86
C GLU A 145 -8.51 -35.89 -7.73
N PRO A 146 -9.17 -37.06 -7.82
CA PRO A 146 -10.60 -37.14 -7.57
C PRO A 146 -10.89 -36.83 -6.09
N TRP A 147 -11.96 -36.09 -5.84
CA TRP A 147 -12.40 -35.82 -4.48
C TRP A 147 -12.98 -37.10 -3.86
N VAL A 148 -12.55 -37.46 -2.65
CA VAL A 148 -12.96 -38.73 -2.01
C VAL A 148 -14.46 -38.78 -1.75
N ALA A 149 -15.10 -37.64 -1.49
CA ALA A 149 -16.54 -37.57 -1.25
C ALA A 149 -17.37 -37.70 -2.55
N ASP A 150 -16.82 -37.23 -3.67
CA ASP A 150 -17.44 -37.32 -4.98
C ASP A 150 -16.34 -37.48 -6.05
N PRO A 151 -16.11 -38.72 -6.56
CA PRO A 151 -15.07 -38.98 -7.55
C PRO A 151 -15.28 -38.28 -8.90
N THR A 152 -16.45 -37.70 -9.15
CA THR A 152 -16.70 -36.89 -10.37
C THR A 152 -16.09 -35.49 -10.26
N VAL A 153 -15.80 -35.05 -9.03
CA VAL A 153 -15.21 -33.75 -8.73
C VAL A 153 -13.69 -33.86 -8.69
N HIS A 154 -13.02 -32.93 -9.38
CA HIS A 154 -11.56 -32.92 -9.49
C HIS A 154 -10.95 -31.81 -8.65
N ILE A 155 -10.00 -32.17 -7.79
CA ILE A 155 -9.21 -31.23 -6.99
C ILE A 155 -7.95 -30.89 -7.76
N HIS A 156 -7.76 -29.60 -8.06
CA HIS A 156 -6.53 -29.13 -8.69
C HIS A 156 -5.44 -28.96 -7.64
N ILE A 157 -4.27 -29.58 -7.85
CA ILE A 157 -3.11 -29.37 -6.98
C ILE A 157 -2.68 -27.90 -7.08
N PHE A 158 -2.43 -27.29 -5.92
CA PHE A 158 -2.09 -25.88 -5.82
C PHE A 158 -0.93 -25.67 -4.85
N GLU A 159 0.21 -25.31 -5.43
CA GLU A 159 1.46 -24.93 -4.75
C GLU A 159 2.08 -23.74 -5.50
N PRO A 160 1.62 -22.50 -5.23
CA PRO A 160 2.08 -21.31 -5.93
C PRO A 160 3.47 -20.87 -5.44
N ASP A 161 4.41 -20.66 -6.36
CA ASP A 161 5.68 -19.98 -6.09
C ASP A 161 5.54 -18.48 -6.36
N VAL A 162 5.51 -17.68 -5.31
CA VAL A 162 5.40 -16.21 -5.37
C VAL A 162 6.78 -15.56 -5.23
N LYS A 163 7.19 -14.76 -6.21
CA LYS A 163 8.51 -14.12 -6.26
C LYS A 163 8.48 -12.72 -6.88
N LEU A 164 9.55 -11.95 -6.63
CA LEU A 164 9.78 -10.68 -7.31
C LEU A 164 10.57 -10.89 -8.60
N HIS A 165 10.21 -10.16 -9.65
CA HIS A 165 11.01 -10.08 -10.87
C HIS A 165 12.16 -9.08 -10.71
N LEU A 166 13.25 -9.51 -10.05
CA LEU A 166 14.35 -8.64 -9.64
C LEU A 166 15.19 -8.08 -10.80
N ASP A 167 15.16 -8.70 -11.97
CA ASP A 167 15.93 -8.27 -13.14
C ASP A 167 15.41 -6.97 -13.76
N LYS A 168 14.13 -6.64 -13.52
CA LYS A 168 13.45 -5.50 -14.12
C LYS A 168 12.72 -4.66 -13.07
N PRO A 169 13.38 -3.66 -12.45
CA PRO A 169 12.70 -2.70 -11.60
C PRO A 169 11.69 -1.89 -12.40
N ILE A 170 10.49 -1.73 -11.86
CA ILE A 170 9.45 -0.85 -12.41
C ILE A 170 9.63 0.57 -11.87
N ILE A 171 10.02 0.70 -10.61
CA ILE A 171 10.35 1.98 -9.97
C ILE A 171 11.76 1.90 -9.42
N GLN A 172 12.53 2.98 -9.57
CA GLN A 172 13.83 3.11 -8.92
C GLN A 172 14.15 4.58 -8.63
N PHE A 173 14.40 4.90 -7.36
CA PHE A 173 14.84 6.22 -6.90
C PHE A 173 16.08 6.08 -6.04
N ASN A 174 17.19 6.70 -6.46
CA ASN A 174 18.46 6.67 -5.74
C ASN A 174 18.66 7.97 -4.94
N VAL A 175 19.40 7.91 -3.83
CA VAL A 175 19.81 9.11 -3.08
C VAL A 175 20.55 10.09 -3.99
N ASP A 176 21.50 9.59 -4.78
CA ASP A 176 22.37 10.40 -5.65
C ASP A 176 21.74 10.76 -7.00
N SER A 177 20.41 10.77 -7.10
CA SER A 177 19.74 11.15 -8.34
C SER A 177 20.14 12.56 -8.77
N LEU A 178 20.25 12.79 -10.08
CA LEU A 178 20.55 14.11 -10.66
C LEU A 178 19.62 15.19 -10.12
N GLU A 179 18.36 14.83 -9.84
CA GLU A 179 17.40 15.74 -9.23
C GLU A 179 17.79 16.13 -7.80
N ASN A 180 18.20 15.18 -6.96
CA ASN A 180 18.70 15.50 -5.62
C ASN A 180 19.95 16.38 -5.69
N LEU A 181 20.85 16.15 -6.64
CA LEU A 181 22.00 17.02 -6.90
C LEU A 181 21.57 18.43 -7.33
N MET A 182 20.57 18.55 -8.21
CA MET A 182 20.02 19.85 -8.63
C MET A 182 19.32 20.57 -7.46
N ARG A 183 18.55 19.86 -6.63
CA ARG A 183 17.92 20.42 -5.42
C ARG A 183 18.97 20.97 -4.45
N ILE A 184 20.06 20.25 -4.25
CA ILE A 184 21.18 20.67 -3.38
C ILE A 184 21.87 21.91 -3.98
N SER A 185 22.22 21.87 -5.27
CA SER A 185 22.90 22.99 -5.95
C SER A 185 22.06 24.28 -5.98
N LEU A 186 20.74 24.17 -6.18
CA LEU A 186 19.83 25.32 -6.16
C LEU A 186 19.58 25.86 -4.75
N SER A 187 19.93 25.10 -3.70
CA SER A 187 19.86 25.55 -2.31
C SER A 187 21.13 26.23 -1.80
N SER A 188 22.25 26.12 -2.53
CA SER A 188 23.55 26.71 -2.16
C SER A 188 23.91 27.99 -2.91
N ALA A 189 23.13 28.41 -3.91
CA ALA A 189 23.42 29.59 -4.72
C ALA A 189 22.89 30.88 -4.07
N ASP A 190 23.83 31.78 -3.79
CA ASP A 190 23.66 33.16 -3.34
C ASP A 190 23.13 34.06 -4.49
N SER A 191 22.05 33.63 -5.17
CA SER A 191 21.43 34.38 -6.26
C SER A 191 20.17 35.10 -5.81
N THR A 192 20.16 36.40 -6.07
CA THR A 192 19.05 37.36 -5.89
C THR A 192 17.76 37.00 -6.64
N THR A 193 17.75 35.89 -7.37
CA THR A 193 16.57 35.23 -7.92
C THR A 193 16.20 34.06 -7.03
N ARG A 194 15.40 34.34 -5.99
CA ARG A 194 14.81 33.34 -5.09
C ARG A 194 14.04 32.31 -5.91
N ALA A 195 14.73 31.25 -6.37
CA ALA A 195 14.16 30.19 -7.16
C ALA A 195 13.09 29.53 -6.29
N LYS A 196 11.81 29.83 -6.56
CA LYS A 196 10.66 29.19 -5.92
C LYS A 196 10.96 27.69 -5.91
N ARG A 197 10.97 27.05 -4.73
CA ARG A 197 11.14 25.60 -4.54
C ARG A 197 10.22 24.90 -5.55
N ARG A 198 10.76 24.48 -6.70
CA ARG A 198 9.95 23.96 -7.81
C ARG A 198 9.43 22.60 -7.38
N PHE A 199 8.12 22.49 -7.30
CA PHE A 199 7.45 21.20 -7.16
C PHE A 199 7.51 20.51 -8.52
N PHE A 200 8.09 19.32 -8.57
CA PHE A 200 8.19 18.52 -9.79
C PHE A 200 7.13 17.40 -9.72
N PRO A 201 6.05 17.48 -10.53
CA PRO A 201 5.06 16.42 -10.61
C PRO A 201 5.53 15.22 -11.44
N GLU A 202 6.57 15.39 -12.26
CA GLU A 202 7.10 14.36 -13.17
C GLU A 202 8.60 14.20 -12.97
N LEU A 203 9.04 12.95 -12.86
CA LEU A 203 10.42 12.57 -12.58
C LEU A 203 10.85 11.45 -13.54
N PRO A 204 11.78 11.71 -14.46
CA PRO A 204 12.40 10.66 -15.27
C PRO A 204 13.12 9.65 -14.37
N MET A 205 12.78 8.37 -14.51
CA MET A 205 13.44 7.29 -13.79
C MET A 205 14.66 6.81 -14.59
N ARG A 206 15.79 6.63 -13.89
CA ARG A 206 17.01 6.07 -14.47
C ARG A 206 17.28 4.73 -13.81
N TYR A 207 17.11 3.66 -14.57
CA TYR A 207 17.38 2.32 -14.09
C TYR A 207 18.88 2.05 -14.10
N THR A 208 19.39 1.36 -13.07
CA THR A 208 20.81 1.00 -12.97
C THR A 208 21.24 -0.02 -14.04
N HIS A 209 20.29 -0.82 -14.55
CA HIS A 209 20.55 -1.85 -15.55
C HIS A 209 19.95 -1.43 -16.91
N GLY A 210 20.85 -1.15 -17.87
CA GLY A 210 20.50 -0.63 -19.20
C GLY A 210 20.01 -1.66 -20.22
N SER A 211 19.35 -2.73 -19.78
CA SER A 211 18.82 -3.76 -20.68
C SER A 211 17.44 -3.43 -21.25
N ASP A 212 16.67 -2.54 -20.60
CA ASP A 212 15.36 -2.09 -21.12
C ASP A 212 15.53 -0.80 -21.94
N PRO A 213 15.23 -0.81 -23.25
CA PRO A 213 15.27 0.39 -24.08
C PRO A 213 14.14 1.38 -23.79
N ARG A 214 13.20 1.05 -22.88
CA ARG A 214 12.07 1.91 -22.52
C ARG A 214 12.50 3.02 -21.57
N PHE A 215 12.20 4.24 -21.96
CA PHE A 215 12.17 5.39 -21.06
C PHE A 215 10.97 5.26 -20.13
N SER A 216 11.15 5.63 -18.86
CA SER A 216 10.07 5.62 -17.88
C SER A 216 10.10 6.89 -17.06
N THR A 217 8.94 7.52 -16.90
CA THR A 217 8.75 8.72 -16.10
C THR A 217 7.71 8.46 -15.03
N PHE A 218 8.08 8.69 -13.78
CA PHE A 218 7.15 8.66 -12.66
C PHE A 218 6.39 9.97 -12.60
N VAL A 219 5.06 9.89 -12.44
CA VAL A 219 4.18 11.05 -12.44
C VAL A 219 3.29 11.00 -11.19
N LEU A 220 3.31 12.06 -10.40
CA LEU A 220 2.43 12.22 -9.25
C LEU A 220 0.99 12.43 -9.72
N ALA A 221 0.04 11.77 -9.05
CA ALA A 221 -1.37 11.85 -9.40
C ALA A 221 -2.15 12.75 -8.44
N LYS A 222 -3.22 13.35 -8.96
CA LYS A 222 -4.19 14.16 -8.23
C LYS A 222 -5.51 13.39 -8.11
N PRO A 223 -6.08 13.24 -6.90
CA PRO A 223 -7.34 12.54 -6.71
C PRO A 223 -8.52 13.32 -7.32
N LEU A 224 -9.53 12.59 -7.77
CA LEU A 224 -10.80 13.15 -8.25
C LEU A 224 -11.61 13.71 -7.07
N GLY A 225 -12.27 14.84 -7.30
CA GLY A 225 -13.35 15.32 -6.41
C GLY A 225 -14.61 14.47 -6.55
N MET A 226 -15.55 14.62 -5.61
CA MET A 226 -16.83 13.86 -5.62
C MET A 226 -17.66 14.11 -6.87
N ASP A 227 -17.75 15.36 -7.33
CA ASP A 227 -18.50 15.71 -8.55
C ASP A 227 -17.87 15.09 -9.80
N GLU A 228 -16.54 15.07 -9.87
CA GLU A 228 -15.80 14.47 -10.98
C GLU A 228 -15.95 12.95 -10.97
N LEU A 229 -15.94 12.32 -9.78
CA LEU A 229 -16.17 10.89 -9.64
C LEU A 229 -17.55 10.51 -10.18
N ALA A 230 -18.60 11.24 -9.81
CA ALA A 230 -19.95 11.00 -10.32
C ALA A 230 -20.07 11.22 -11.84
N GLN A 231 -19.26 12.11 -12.42
CA GLN A 231 -19.24 12.37 -13.85
C GLN A 231 -18.55 11.27 -14.66
N TYR A 232 -17.47 10.70 -14.14
CA TYR A 232 -16.60 9.78 -14.90
C TYR A 232 -16.80 8.30 -14.56
N MET A 233 -17.55 7.98 -13.51
CA MET A 233 -17.85 6.61 -13.09
C MET A 233 -19.11 6.10 -13.80
N GLU A 234 -19.05 4.85 -14.25
CA GLU A 234 -20.21 4.14 -14.77
C GLU A 234 -20.58 2.98 -13.84
N ASP A 235 -21.84 2.51 -13.91
CA ASP A 235 -22.35 1.47 -13.02
C ASP A 235 -21.90 0.05 -13.39
N ARG A 236 -21.35 -0.13 -14.60
CA ARG A 236 -20.92 -1.44 -15.12
C ARG A 236 -19.50 -1.37 -15.62
N PHE A 237 -18.82 -2.52 -15.63
CA PHE A 237 -17.51 -2.67 -16.24
C PHE A 237 -17.52 -2.08 -17.68
N PRO A 238 -16.53 -1.23 -18.05
CA PRO A 238 -15.25 -0.97 -17.38
C PRO A 238 -15.26 0.13 -16.30
N TYR A 239 -16.43 0.58 -15.84
CA TYR A 239 -16.64 1.61 -14.82
C TYR A 239 -16.17 3.02 -15.23
N GLY A 240 -16.26 3.33 -16.52
CA GLY A 240 -15.86 4.61 -17.09
C GLY A 240 -14.35 4.85 -16.99
N LEU A 241 -13.96 6.05 -16.53
CA LEU A 241 -12.55 6.47 -16.47
C LEU A 241 -11.98 6.50 -15.05
N VAL A 242 -12.58 5.75 -14.12
CA VAL A 242 -12.25 5.82 -12.70
C VAL A 242 -11.35 4.65 -12.29
N TRP A 243 -10.25 4.98 -11.61
CA TRP A 243 -9.32 4.00 -11.06
C TRP A 243 -9.00 4.26 -9.58
N PRO A 244 -8.93 3.23 -8.71
CA PRO A 244 -9.26 1.82 -9.00
C PRO A 244 -10.76 1.61 -9.26
N PRO A 245 -11.20 0.41 -9.70
CA PRO A 245 -12.60 0.10 -9.91
C PRO A 245 -13.42 0.13 -8.60
N PRO A 246 -14.75 0.36 -8.66
CA PRO A 246 -15.60 0.56 -7.48
C PRO A 246 -15.56 -0.58 -6.47
N ALA A 247 -15.47 -1.83 -6.94
CA ALA A 247 -15.43 -3.00 -6.07
C ALA A 247 -14.16 -3.09 -5.20
N ILE A 248 -13.06 -2.42 -5.59
CA ILE A 248 -11.87 -2.27 -4.73
C ILE A 248 -12.09 -1.07 -3.80
N PRO A 249 -12.10 -1.26 -2.46
CA PRO A 249 -12.16 -0.16 -1.52
C PRO A 249 -10.92 0.73 -1.64
N ALA A 250 -11.11 2.03 -1.79
CA ALA A 250 -10.00 2.97 -2.02
C ALA A 250 -10.28 4.34 -1.40
N THR A 251 -9.27 4.90 -0.75
CA THR A 251 -9.33 6.25 -0.16
C THR A 251 -9.37 7.33 -1.21
N HIS A 252 -8.55 7.18 -2.27
CA HIS A 252 -8.51 8.09 -3.40
C HIS A 252 -8.77 7.33 -4.69
N ARG A 253 -9.56 7.94 -5.57
CA ARG A 253 -9.71 7.52 -6.96
C ARG A 253 -9.18 8.61 -7.88
N VAL A 254 -8.67 8.21 -9.02
CA VAL A 254 -8.06 9.08 -10.05
C VAL A 254 -8.64 8.72 -11.41
N LEU A 255 -8.38 9.57 -12.42
CA LEU A 255 -8.60 9.13 -13.79
C LEU A 255 -7.63 7.98 -14.14
N GLY A 256 -8.17 6.89 -14.66
CA GLY A 256 -7.45 5.74 -15.17
C GLY A 256 -7.77 5.45 -16.63
N HIS A 257 -7.13 4.42 -17.16
CA HIS A 257 -7.42 3.91 -18.50
C HIS A 257 -8.59 2.92 -18.43
N PRO A 258 -9.66 3.09 -19.26
CA PRO A 258 -10.67 2.06 -19.38
C PRO A 258 -9.98 0.85 -20.01
N ALA A 259 -10.17 -0.34 -19.44
CA ALA A 259 -9.57 -1.57 -19.95
C ALA A 259 -9.73 -1.64 -21.48
N ASP A 260 -8.69 -2.08 -22.21
CA ASP A 260 -8.48 -1.99 -23.68
C ASP A 260 -9.65 -2.39 -24.61
N ILE A 261 -10.78 -2.84 -24.04
CA ILE A 261 -12.05 -3.19 -24.66
C ILE A 261 -12.80 -1.95 -25.21
N ALA A 262 -12.68 -0.78 -24.57
CA ALA A 262 -13.57 0.35 -24.85
C ALA A 262 -13.06 1.38 -25.87
N GLY A 263 -11.94 1.14 -26.57
CA GLY A 263 -11.34 2.15 -27.46
C GLY A 263 -11.04 3.46 -26.71
N GLY A 264 -10.39 3.32 -25.55
CA GLY A 264 -10.28 4.33 -24.50
C GLY A 264 -9.77 5.71 -24.95
N PRO A 265 -9.99 6.76 -24.13
CA PRO A 265 -9.52 8.09 -24.44
C PRO A 265 -8.02 8.09 -24.67
N THR A 266 -7.57 8.96 -25.59
CA THR A 266 -6.14 9.11 -25.87
C THR A 266 -5.39 9.47 -24.58
N PRO A 267 -4.10 9.11 -24.47
CA PRO A 267 -3.22 9.51 -23.37
C PRO A 267 -3.33 11.01 -22.99
N ASP A 268 -3.79 11.85 -23.92
CA ASP A 268 -4.02 13.29 -23.77
C ASP A 268 -5.02 13.66 -22.66
N VAL A 269 -6.08 12.86 -22.43
CA VAL A 269 -7.08 13.18 -21.39
C VAL A 269 -6.46 13.00 -20.01
N ILE A 270 -5.81 11.87 -19.76
CA ILE A 270 -5.14 11.55 -18.49
C ILE A 270 -3.92 12.45 -18.28
N GLY A 271 -3.21 12.77 -19.38
CA GLY A 271 -2.05 13.65 -19.40
C GLY A 271 -2.37 15.14 -19.35
N SER A 272 -3.66 15.53 -19.33
CA SER A 272 -4.07 16.94 -19.30
C SER A 272 -3.51 17.67 -18.07
N PRO A 273 -3.05 18.94 -18.21
CA PRO A 273 -2.54 19.74 -17.11
C PRO A 273 -3.51 19.86 -15.93
N ARG A 274 -4.83 19.75 -16.16
CA ARG A 274 -5.86 19.76 -15.10
C ARG A 274 -5.66 18.66 -14.07
N TRP A 275 -5.19 17.49 -14.51
CA TRP A 275 -5.05 16.29 -13.68
C TRP A 275 -3.64 16.10 -13.13
N LYS A 276 -2.76 17.09 -13.34
CA LYS A 276 -1.44 17.13 -12.75
C LYS A 276 -1.48 17.98 -11.48
N PRO A 277 -0.95 17.48 -10.35
CA PRO A 277 -0.85 18.29 -9.16
C PRO A 277 0.09 19.48 -9.43
N VAL A 278 -0.25 20.65 -8.90
CA VAL A 278 0.61 21.86 -9.02
C VAL A 278 1.40 22.13 -7.74
N ASN A 279 1.04 21.47 -6.64
CA ASN A 279 1.66 21.60 -5.33
C ASN A 279 1.56 20.28 -4.54
N ARG A 280 2.29 20.17 -3.42
CA ARG A 280 2.32 18.96 -2.59
C ARG A 280 0.98 18.61 -1.92
N SER A 281 0.11 19.60 -1.65
CA SER A 281 -1.19 19.34 -1.02
C SER A 281 -2.21 18.69 -1.95
N GLU A 282 -2.03 18.79 -3.27
CA GLU A 282 -2.88 18.12 -4.26
C GLU A 282 -2.41 16.70 -4.60
N VAL A 283 -1.24 16.27 -4.10
CA VAL A 283 -0.67 14.96 -4.41
C VAL A 283 -1.39 13.87 -3.62
N SER A 284 -1.87 12.86 -4.33
CA SER A 284 -2.32 11.63 -3.71
C SER A 284 -1.13 10.82 -3.20
N SER A 285 -1.18 10.41 -1.94
CA SER A 285 -0.23 9.41 -1.38
C SER A 285 -0.65 7.96 -1.65
N PHE A 286 -1.79 7.76 -2.30
CA PHE A 286 -2.37 6.42 -2.57
C PHE A 286 -2.31 6.04 -4.05
N THR A 287 -1.90 6.95 -4.93
CA THR A 287 -1.93 6.75 -6.38
C THR A 287 -0.77 7.48 -7.06
N PHE A 288 -0.21 6.88 -8.11
CA PHE A 288 0.77 7.53 -8.99
C PHE A 288 0.62 6.98 -10.41
N ARG A 289 1.37 7.54 -11.36
CA ARG A 289 1.41 7.05 -12.74
C ARG A 289 2.84 6.78 -13.19
N ILE A 290 3.00 5.84 -14.12
CA ILE A 290 4.25 5.62 -14.85
C ILE A 290 3.93 5.79 -16.33
N ARG A 291 4.62 6.73 -16.97
CA ARG A 291 4.61 6.92 -18.41
C ARG A 291 5.82 6.23 -19.01
N GLN A 292 5.64 5.32 -19.96
CA GLN A 292 6.72 4.56 -20.60
C GLN A 292 6.65 4.69 -22.12
N TRP A 293 7.80 4.75 -22.78
CA TRP A 293 7.89 4.78 -24.25
C TRP A 293 9.27 4.32 -24.73
N ILE A 294 9.39 3.98 -26.01
CA ILE A 294 10.69 3.78 -26.67
C ILE A 294 10.96 5.03 -27.52
N GLU A 295 12.16 5.60 -27.40
CA GLU A 295 12.59 6.71 -28.25
C GLU A 295 13.32 6.16 -29.47
N LEU A 296 12.80 6.43 -30.67
CA LEU A 296 13.47 6.11 -31.93
C LEU A 296 13.98 7.39 -32.59
N GLY A 297 15.30 7.54 -32.67
CA GLY A 297 15.98 8.69 -33.27
C GLY A 297 16.90 9.42 -32.30
N PRO A 298 17.59 10.48 -32.74
CA PRO A 298 18.45 11.28 -31.88
C PRO A 298 17.63 12.04 -30.82
N PRO A 299 18.17 12.23 -29.61
CA PRO A 299 17.48 12.92 -28.52
C PRO A 299 17.03 14.31 -28.99
N THR A 300 15.76 14.64 -28.76
CA THR A 300 15.01 15.86 -29.18
C THR A 300 14.29 15.84 -30.53
N ILE A 301 14.62 14.94 -31.46
CA ILE A 301 13.96 14.82 -32.79
C ILE A 301 13.29 13.45 -32.95
N GLY A 302 13.59 12.49 -32.07
CA GLY A 302 13.01 11.17 -32.07
C GLY A 302 11.50 11.17 -31.81
N PHE A 303 10.81 10.17 -32.35
CA PHE A 303 9.39 9.95 -32.09
C PHE A 303 9.22 8.91 -30.97
N HIS A 304 8.24 9.14 -30.11
CA HIS A 304 7.85 8.18 -29.07
C HIS A 304 7.07 7.02 -29.70
N ILE A 305 7.54 5.80 -29.53
CA ILE A 305 6.86 4.59 -29.99
C ILE A 305 6.34 3.83 -28.78
N GLY A 306 5.07 3.41 -28.85
CA GLY A 306 4.44 2.59 -27.82
C GLY A 306 4.30 3.32 -26.48
N GLU A 307 3.94 4.60 -26.52
CA GLU A 307 3.71 5.39 -25.31
C GLU A 307 2.52 4.83 -24.53
N GLU A 308 2.76 4.45 -23.27
CA GLU A 308 1.79 3.88 -22.35
C GLU A 308 1.82 4.69 -21.04
N ILE A 309 0.64 5.00 -20.49
CA ILE A 309 0.50 5.58 -19.13
C ILE A 309 -0.23 4.57 -18.27
N LEU A 310 0.44 4.11 -17.22
CA LEU A 310 -0.10 3.17 -16.24
C LEU A 310 -0.38 3.88 -14.94
N THR A 311 -1.60 3.74 -14.43
CA THR A 311 -2.05 4.31 -13.17
C THR A 311 -2.00 3.25 -12.09
N TYR A 312 -1.19 3.50 -11.07
CA TYR A 312 -1.05 2.63 -9.90
C TYR A 312 -1.89 3.15 -8.74
N SER A 313 -2.43 2.23 -7.96
CA SER A 313 -3.08 2.50 -6.69
C SER A 313 -2.61 1.51 -5.64
N THR A 314 -2.75 1.89 -4.38
CA THR A 314 -2.48 1.01 -3.24
C THR A 314 -3.76 0.76 -2.44
N LEU A 315 -3.67 -0.17 -1.51
CA LEU A 315 -4.72 -0.48 -0.54
C LEU A 315 -4.32 0.06 0.82
N ASP A 316 -5.30 0.47 1.62
CA ASP A 316 -5.05 0.72 3.03
C ASP A 316 -4.60 -0.59 3.70
N PRO A 317 -3.51 -0.62 4.50
CA PRO A 317 -3.08 -1.80 5.24
C PRO A 317 -4.19 -2.45 6.06
N TYR A 318 -5.15 -1.68 6.55
CA TYR A 318 -6.34 -2.19 7.24
C TYR A 318 -7.11 -3.23 6.42
N LEU A 319 -7.15 -3.09 5.09
CA LEU A 319 -7.91 -3.95 4.17
C LEU A 319 -7.27 -5.31 3.92
N TYR A 320 -5.97 -5.46 4.17
CA TYR A 320 -5.25 -6.72 3.92
C TYR A 320 -4.50 -7.25 5.15
N THR A 321 -4.66 -6.62 6.31
CA THR A 321 -4.10 -7.11 7.57
C THR A 321 -5.13 -8.00 8.26
N PRO A 322 -4.86 -9.31 8.45
CA PRO A 322 -5.77 -10.19 9.16
C PRO A 322 -5.87 -9.79 10.64
N THR A 323 -7.04 -9.98 11.23
CA THR A 323 -7.28 -9.79 12.67
C THR A 323 -7.94 -11.04 13.25
N PRO A 324 -7.97 -11.23 14.58
CA PRO A 324 -8.68 -12.36 15.18
C PRO A 324 -10.16 -12.46 14.77
N GLU A 325 -10.84 -11.33 14.55
CA GLU A 325 -12.24 -11.30 14.10
C GLU A 325 -12.39 -11.36 12.58
N ARG A 326 -11.34 -11.01 11.83
CA ARG A 326 -11.28 -11.02 10.36
C ARG A 326 -10.05 -11.79 9.89
N PRO A 327 -10.01 -13.10 10.14
CA PRO A 327 -8.79 -13.85 9.95
C PRO A 327 -8.45 -14.07 8.48
N TRP A 328 -9.42 -14.07 7.55
CA TRP A 328 -9.18 -14.28 6.11
C TRP A 328 -8.79 -13.02 5.35
N ARG A 329 -8.95 -11.84 5.95
CA ARG A 329 -8.61 -10.55 5.32
C ARG A 329 -7.14 -10.52 4.89
N GLY A 330 -6.85 -10.35 3.60
CA GLY A 330 -5.46 -10.46 3.12
C GLY A 330 -5.24 -10.25 1.63
N ILE A 331 -3.96 -10.28 1.25
CA ILE A 331 -3.53 -10.51 -0.14
C ILE A 331 -3.35 -12.00 -0.34
N TRP A 332 -3.95 -12.54 -1.39
CA TRP A 332 -3.99 -13.96 -1.68
C TRP A 332 -3.57 -14.22 -3.12
N VAL A 333 -3.23 -15.46 -3.40
CA VAL A 333 -3.01 -15.98 -4.75
C VAL A 333 -3.97 -17.14 -5.00
N GLY A 334 -4.55 -17.22 -6.19
CA GLY A 334 -5.35 -18.35 -6.68
C GLY A 334 -4.87 -18.80 -8.06
N ASP A 335 -5.03 -20.08 -8.37
CA ASP A 335 -4.80 -20.63 -9.72
C ASP A 335 -6.13 -20.94 -10.41
N TYR A 336 -6.30 -20.36 -11.59
CA TYR A 336 -7.45 -20.56 -12.47
C TYR A 336 -7.11 -21.45 -13.67
N SER A 337 -6.23 -22.43 -13.44
CA SER A 337 -5.87 -23.49 -14.38
C SER A 337 -5.24 -22.95 -15.68
N VAL A 338 -6.01 -22.83 -16.76
CA VAL A 338 -5.51 -22.35 -18.06
C VAL A 338 -5.26 -20.84 -18.07
N HIS A 339 -5.85 -20.10 -17.13
CA HIS A 339 -5.68 -18.65 -16.99
C HIS A 339 -4.46 -18.27 -16.13
N GLY A 340 -3.95 -19.22 -15.34
CA GLY A 340 -2.76 -19.05 -14.51
C GLY A 340 -3.05 -18.50 -13.11
N CYS A 341 -1.99 -18.04 -12.45
CA CYS A 341 -2.06 -17.52 -11.09
C CYS A 341 -2.37 -16.03 -11.07
N GLU A 342 -3.21 -15.64 -10.13
CA GLU A 342 -3.69 -14.28 -9.97
C GLU A 342 -3.69 -13.86 -8.50
N PHE A 343 -3.41 -12.58 -8.25
CA PHE A 343 -3.47 -11.98 -6.93
C PHE A 343 -4.86 -11.43 -6.64
N LEU A 344 -5.34 -11.74 -5.44
CA LEU A 344 -6.66 -11.37 -4.95
C LEU A 344 -6.54 -10.55 -3.67
N LEU A 345 -7.46 -9.63 -3.48
CA LEU A 345 -7.80 -9.09 -2.17
C LEU A 345 -8.95 -9.93 -1.62
N ILE A 346 -8.69 -10.69 -0.55
CA ILE A 346 -9.78 -11.24 0.26
C ILE A 346 -10.19 -10.16 1.25
N ASN A 347 -11.33 -9.55 0.97
CA ASN A 347 -11.92 -8.49 1.77
C ASN A 347 -13.00 -9.09 2.70
N GLN A 348 -13.01 -8.63 3.95
CA GLN A 348 -14.08 -8.92 4.90
C GLN A 348 -14.60 -7.59 5.45
N PRO A 349 -15.64 -7.02 4.81
CA PRO A 349 -16.23 -5.75 5.24
C PRO A 349 -16.63 -5.77 6.72
N ASP A 350 -16.54 -4.60 7.34
CA ASP A 350 -17.07 -4.42 8.69
C ASP A 350 -18.60 -4.36 8.62
N ILE A 351 -19.27 -5.02 9.57
CA ILE A 351 -20.72 -4.95 9.68
C ILE A 351 -21.04 -3.63 10.41
N SER A 352 -22.02 -2.87 9.92
CA SER A 352 -22.32 -1.48 10.35
C SER A 352 -22.37 -1.26 11.87
N ASP A 353 -22.71 -2.29 12.64
CA ASP A 353 -22.95 -2.21 14.08
C ASP A 353 -21.76 -2.71 14.94
N GLU A 354 -20.62 -3.08 14.33
CA GLU A 354 -19.51 -3.71 15.07
C GLU A 354 -18.73 -2.77 15.98
N GLY A 355 -18.52 -1.52 15.55
CA GLY A 355 -17.80 -0.51 16.35
C GLY A 355 -18.50 -0.15 17.67
N LEU A 356 -19.75 -0.60 17.86
CA LEU A 356 -20.58 -0.34 19.03
C LEU A 356 -20.68 -1.56 19.97
N ARG A 357 -20.17 -2.73 19.59
CA ARG A 357 -20.31 -3.96 20.39
C ARG A 357 -19.13 -4.13 21.33
N GLU A 358 -19.41 -4.38 22.61
CA GLU A 358 -18.39 -4.66 23.60
C GLU A 358 -17.51 -5.87 23.22
N PRO A 359 -16.23 -5.89 23.63
CA PRO A 359 -15.35 -7.04 23.47
C PRO A 359 -15.98 -8.29 24.09
N LEU A 360 -15.84 -9.44 23.43
CA LEU A 360 -16.34 -10.70 23.98
C LEU A 360 -15.44 -11.13 25.15
N VAL A 361 -15.98 -11.16 26.36
CA VAL A 361 -15.24 -11.55 27.56
C VAL A 361 -15.52 -13.02 27.88
N LYS A 362 -14.48 -13.77 28.27
CA LYS A 362 -14.60 -15.14 28.76
C LYS A 362 -15.34 -15.16 30.10
N LEU A 363 -16.38 -15.98 30.20
CA LEU A 363 -17.14 -16.10 31.44
C LEU A 363 -16.36 -16.96 32.44
N GLY A 364 -16.48 -16.66 33.75
CA GLY A 364 -15.75 -17.39 34.79
C GLY A 364 -16.11 -18.89 34.89
N THR A 365 -17.25 -19.29 34.32
CA THR A 365 -17.75 -20.67 34.31
C THR A 365 -17.49 -21.41 33.00
N GLU A 366 -16.93 -20.73 32.00
CA GLU A 366 -16.77 -21.25 30.63
C GLU A 366 -15.36 -21.83 30.42
N SER A 367 -15.27 -22.97 29.73
CA SER A 367 -13.98 -23.53 29.33
C SER A 367 -13.31 -22.69 28.23
N ASP A 368 -12.02 -22.89 27.97
CA ASP A 368 -11.34 -22.22 26.84
C ASP A 368 -11.95 -22.64 25.48
N GLU A 369 -12.37 -23.90 25.37
CA GLU A 369 -12.97 -24.46 24.16
C GLU A 369 -14.37 -23.87 23.91
N GLU A 370 -15.19 -23.75 24.95
CA GLU A 370 -16.51 -23.12 24.88
C GLU A 370 -16.39 -21.63 24.51
N PHE A 371 -15.44 -20.92 25.12
CA PHE A 371 -15.16 -19.52 24.78
C PHE A 371 -14.70 -19.37 23.34
N GLN A 372 -13.81 -20.23 22.87
CA GLN A 372 -13.32 -20.20 21.50
C GLN A 372 -14.44 -20.49 20.51
N ALA A 373 -15.29 -21.50 20.77
CA ALA A 373 -16.45 -21.80 19.93
C ALA A 373 -17.42 -20.61 19.88
N ARG A 374 -17.69 -19.97 21.02
CA ARG A 374 -18.53 -18.77 21.10
C ARG A 374 -17.91 -17.58 20.38
N PHE A 375 -16.60 -17.37 20.50
CA PHE A 375 -15.87 -16.33 19.78
C PHE A 375 -15.95 -16.54 18.27
N LEU A 376 -15.69 -17.76 17.80
CA LEU A 376 -15.79 -18.11 16.39
C LEU A 376 -17.20 -17.84 15.85
N ALA A 377 -18.23 -18.33 16.53
CA ALA A 377 -19.61 -18.16 16.10
C ALA A 377 -20.08 -16.69 16.11
N GLN A 378 -19.68 -15.91 17.12
CA GLN A 378 -20.22 -14.55 17.29
C GLN A 378 -19.39 -13.47 16.60
N LYS A 379 -18.08 -13.67 16.42
CA LYS A 379 -17.15 -12.64 15.95
C LYS A 379 -16.49 -12.97 14.62
N VAL A 380 -16.25 -14.25 14.31
CA VAL A 380 -15.49 -14.68 13.13
C VAL A 380 -16.39 -15.14 11.97
N TYR A 381 -17.30 -16.08 12.23
CA TYR A 381 -18.21 -16.64 11.24
C TYR A 381 -19.45 -15.77 11.09
N ARG A 382 -19.27 -14.59 10.49
CA ARG A 382 -20.39 -13.68 10.18
C ARG A 382 -20.07 -12.77 9.00
N GLY A 383 -21.13 -12.32 8.33
CA GLY A 383 -21.03 -11.30 7.30
C GLY A 383 -20.36 -11.81 6.03
N ARG A 384 -20.05 -10.89 5.12
CA ARG A 384 -19.60 -11.21 3.78
C ARG A 384 -18.09 -11.48 3.73
N LEU A 385 -17.69 -12.41 2.87
CA LEU A 385 -16.31 -12.58 2.42
C LEU A 385 -16.26 -12.41 0.91
N GLU A 386 -15.37 -11.53 0.45
CA GLU A 386 -15.28 -11.12 -0.94
C GLU A 386 -13.87 -11.39 -1.47
N ALA A 387 -13.76 -12.06 -2.61
CA ALA A 387 -12.50 -12.20 -3.32
C ALA A 387 -12.51 -11.29 -4.54
N ILE A 388 -11.68 -10.24 -4.51
CA ILE A 388 -11.58 -9.24 -5.58
C ILE A 388 -10.25 -9.42 -6.31
N LYS A 389 -10.26 -9.49 -7.63
CA LYS A 389 -9.05 -9.65 -8.44
C LYS A 389 -8.22 -8.36 -8.42
N LEU A 390 -7.02 -8.39 -7.86
CA LEU A 390 -6.03 -7.30 -7.99
C LEU A 390 -5.23 -7.42 -9.29
N THR A 391 -5.02 -8.66 -9.71
CA THR A 391 -4.72 -9.03 -11.09
C THR A 391 -5.79 -9.99 -11.57
N GLY A 392 -6.17 -9.91 -12.83
CA GLY A 392 -7.17 -10.82 -13.41
C GLY A 392 -6.74 -11.39 -14.74
N ASP A 393 -7.73 -11.79 -15.51
CA ASP A 393 -7.55 -12.50 -16.76
C ASP A 393 -8.53 -11.98 -17.84
N PRO A 394 -8.46 -12.47 -19.09
CA PRO A 394 -9.35 -12.02 -20.15
C PRO A 394 -10.85 -12.28 -19.92
N ASN A 395 -11.20 -13.26 -19.09
CA ASN A 395 -12.57 -13.61 -18.74
C ASN A 395 -13.02 -12.82 -17.52
N VAL A 396 -12.33 -12.91 -16.38
CA VAL A 396 -12.67 -12.10 -15.18
C VAL A 396 -11.53 -11.09 -14.93
N PRO A 397 -11.72 -9.81 -15.28
CA PRO A 397 -10.66 -8.82 -15.23
C PRO A 397 -10.34 -8.38 -13.79
N ARG A 398 -9.19 -7.72 -13.62
CA ARG A 398 -8.87 -7.06 -12.36
C ARG A 398 -9.99 -6.07 -11.97
N GLY A 399 -10.19 -5.89 -10.68
CA GLY A 399 -11.26 -5.08 -10.13
C GLY A 399 -12.58 -5.84 -9.96
N GLU A 400 -12.77 -6.99 -10.61
CA GLU A 400 -13.97 -7.80 -10.44
C GLU A 400 -13.88 -8.77 -9.27
N TYR A 401 -15.03 -9.12 -8.72
CA TYR A 401 -15.11 -10.26 -7.82
C TYR A 401 -14.84 -11.54 -8.61
N THR A 402 -14.04 -12.44 -8.08
CA THR A 402 -13.92 -13.80 -8.59
C THR A 402 -14.86 -14.75 -7.89
N PHE A 403 -15.08 -14.55 -6.59
CA PHE A 403 -16.14 -15.19 -5.83
C PHE A 403 -16.50 -14.36 -4.59
N TYR A 404 -17.66 -14.64 -4.00
CA TYR A 404 -17.99 -14.13 -2.68
C TYR A 404 -18.96 -15.05 -1.95
N ALA A 405 -18.85 -15.09 -0.62
CA ALA A 405 -19.84 -15.69 0.28
C ALA A 405 -20.63 -14.57 0.95
N ASN A 406 -21.97 -14.59 0.81
CA ASN A 406 -22.84 -13.53 1.34
C ASN A 406 -22.88 -13.50 2.88
N ASP A 407 -22.80 -14.67 3.51
CA ASP A 407 -22.72 -14.81 4.95
C ASP A 407 -21.78 -15.98 5.29
N LEU A 408 -20.87 -15.76 6.23
CA LEU A 408 -20.04 -16.82 6.82
C LEU A 408 -20.74 -17.50 8.01
N GLY A 409 -21.79 -16.89 8.54
CA GLY A 409 -22.60 -17.36 9.66
C GLY A 409 -23.60 -18.45 9.29
N GLU A 410 -24.70 -18.51 10.02
CA GLU A 410 -25.69 -19.59 9.92
C GLU A 410 -26.47 -19.55 8.60
N ASP A 411 -26.74 -18.37 8.04
CA ASP A 411 -27.52 -18.26 6.78
C ASP A 411 -26.70 -18.74 5.57
N GLY A 412 -25.37 -18.62 5.65
CA GLY A 412 -24.46 -19.17 4.66
C GLY A 412 -24.04 -20.61 4.91
N PHE A 413 -24.30 -21.17 6.09
CA PHE A 413 -23.77 -22.47 6.49
C PHE A 413 -24.33 -23.62 5.63
N VAL A 414 -23.44 -24.46 5.12
CA VAL A 414 -23.78 -25.68 4.37
C VAL A 414 -23.49 -26.90 5.22
N GLY A 415 -22.35 -26.94 5.90
CA GLY A 415 -21.96 -28.06 6.73
C GLY A 415 -20.48 -28.03 7.13
N ILE A 416 -20.05 -29.11 7.80
CA ILE A 416 -18.65 -29.36 8.12
C ILE A 416 -18.16 -30.50 7.24
N ALA A 417 -17.04 -30.30 6.55
CA ALA A 417 -16.45 -31.34 5.71
C ALA A 417 -16.01 -32.54 6.56
N GLN A 418 -16.41 -33.74 6.11
CA GLN A 418 -16.10 -35.01 6.78
C GLN A 418 -14.96 -35.77 6.08
N GLY A 419 -14.69 -35.47 4.81
CA GLY A 419 -13.66 -36.14 4.01
C GLY A 419 -12.24 -35.74 4.44
N PRO A 420 -11.24 -36.62 4.23
CA PRO A 420 -9.89 -36.43 4.73
C PRO A 420 -9.19 -35.16 4.20
N GLN A 421 -9.52 -34.72 2.97
CA GLN A 421 -8.91 -33.52 2.37
C GLN A 421 -9.30 -32.22 3.08
N PHE A 422 -10.51 -32.15 3.65
CA PHE A 422 -11.09 -30.92 4.21
C PHE A 422 -11.64 -31.15 5.62
N GLN A 423 -11.13 -32.17 6.32
CA GLN A 423 -11.75 -32.64 7.56
C GLN A 423 -11.88 -31.52 8.59
N GLY A 424 -13.11 -31.28 9.06
CA GLY A 424 -13.41 -30.25 10.05
C GLY A 424 -13.57 -28.84 9.48
N ALA A 425 -13.33 -28.62 8.18
CA ALA A 425 -13.49 -27.30 7.56
C ALA A 425 -14.96 -26.91 7.45
N ARG A 426 -15.27 -25.65 7.78
CA ARG A 426 -16.60 -25.05 7.59
C ARG A 426 -16.83 -24.81 6.09
N ILE A 427 -17.97 -25.27 5.59
CA ILE A 427 -18.42 -25.03 4.23
C ILE A 427 -19.57 -24.02 4.27
N VAL A 428 -19.46 -23.00 3.42
CA VAL A 428 -20.48 -21.96 3.27
C VAL A 428 -20.88 -21.77 1.81
N ARG A 429 -22.11 -21.31 1.59
CA ARG A 429 -22.61 -20.94 0.26
C ARG A 429 -21.78 -19.79 -0.29
N SER A 430 -21.36 -19.94 -1.54
CA SER A 430 -20.58 -18.96 -2.28
C SER A 430 -21.15 -18.80 -3.68
N ARG A 431 -20.69 -17.78 -4.38
CA ARG A 431 -20.99 -17.56 -5.80
C ARG A 431 -19.69 -17.28 -6.51
N GLY A 432 -19.42 -18.04 -7.57
CA GLY A 432 -18.25 -17.86 -8.43
C GLY A 432 -18.61 -17.03 -9.65
N HIS A 433 -17.73 -16.11 -10.04
CA HIS A 433 -17.92 -15.25 -11.20
C HIS A 433 -17.33 -15.92 -12.44
N VAL A 434 -18.13 -16.01 -13.50
CA VAL A 434 -17.72 -16.56 -14.78
C VAL A 434 -18.13 -15.62 -15.91
N ALA A 435 -17.34 -15.56 -16.97
CA ALA A 435 -17.64 -14.76 -18.14
C ALA A 435 -16.93 -15.33 -19.38
N GLY A 436 -17.39 -14.95 -20.56
CA GLY A 436 -16.65 -15.11 -21.81
C GLY A 436 -15.47 -14.15 -21.91
N VAL A 437 -14.63 -14.35 -22.92
CA VAL A 437 -13.46 -13.49 -23.18
C VAL A 437 -13.90 -12.04 -23.36
N GLY A 438 -13.12 -11.11 -22.80
CA GLY A 438 -13.44 -9.69 -22.76
C GLY A 438 -14.52 -9.35 -21.73
N PHE A 439 -14.66 -10.16 -20.67
CA PHE A 439 -15.72 -10.03 -19.66
C PHE A 439 -17.12 -10.00 -20.28
N SER A 440 -17.35 -10.83 -21.29
CA SER A 440 -18.61 -10.84 -22.05
C SER A 440 -19.62 -11.82 -21.46
N SER A 441 -20.89 -11.42 -21.38
CA SER A 441 -21.98 -12.23 -20.81
C SER A 441 -21.64 -12.78 -19.42
N ASP A 442 -21.15 -11.91 -18.54
CA ASP A 442 -20.78 -12.27 -17.18
C ASP A 442 -21.99 -12.75 -16.36
N ASN A 443 -21.77 -13.73 -15.50
CA ASN A 443 -22.78 -14.22 -14.57
C ASN A 443 -22.13 -14.86 -13.34
N TYR A 444 -22.90 -14.97 -12.26
CA TYR A 444 -22.52 -15.73 -11.07
C TYR A 444 -23.15 -17.12 -11.09
N ILE A 445 -22.32 -18.13 -10.87
CA ILE A 445 -22.74 -19.53 -10.70
C ILE A 445 -22.65 -19.95 -9.24
N GLU A 446 -23.43 -20.96 -8.88
CA GLU A 446 -23.43 -21.50 -7.52
C GLU A 446 -22.11 -22.20 -7.22
N SER A 447 -21.58 -21.93 -6.03
CA SER A 447 -20.33 -22.51 -5.58
C SER A 447 -20.33 -22.66 -4.05
N GLN A 448 -19.39 -23.43 -3.51
CA GLN A 448 -19.24 -23.58 -2.06
C GLN A 448 -17.82 -23.21 -1.65
N LEU A 449 -17.71 -22.33 -0.66
CA LEU A 449 -16.43 -21.93 -0.10
C LEU A 449 -16.12 -22.81 1.11
N ILE A 450 -14.95 -23.42 1.10
CA ILE A 450 -14.43 -24.30 2.14
C ILE A 450 -13.33 -23.54 2.89
N LEU A 451 -13.58 -23.23 4.15
CA LEU A 451 -12.66 -22.50 5.03
C LEU A 451 -11.63 -23.47 5.62
N VAL A 452 -10.63 -23.84 4.82
CA VAL A 452 -9.61 -24.85 5.19
C VAL A 452 -8.76 -24.39 6.37
N SER A 453 -8.25 -23.15 6.32
CA SER A 453 -7.57 -22.50 7.43
C SER A 453 -7.71 -20.97 7.31
N HIS A 454 -7.07 -20.22 8.20
CA HIS A 454 -6.99 -18.77 8.05
C HIS A 454 -6.10 -18.35 6.87
N ASP A 455 -5.23 -19.21 6.36
CA ASP A 455 -4.27 -18.91 5.29
C ASP A 455 -4.49 -19.74 4.01
N ARG A 456 -5.49 -20.63 4.02
CA ARG A 456 -5.86 -21.47 2.87
C ARG A 456 -7.38 -21.54 2.73
N LEU A 457 -7.86 -21.30 1.52
CA LEU A 457 -9.27 -21.43 1.14
C LEU A 457 -9.38 -22.42 -0.02
N ALA A 458 -10.54 -23.07 -0.15
CA ALA A 458 -10.88 -23.83 -1.34
C ALA A 458 -12.29 -23.46 -1.82
N GLN A 459 -12.48 -23.42 -3.13
CA GLN A 459 -13.74 -23.07 -3.77
C GLN A 459 -14.18 -24.24 -4.64
N TYR A 460 -15.29 -24.86 -4.27
CA TYR A 460 -15.95 -25.89 -5.07
C TYR A 460 -16.90 -25.24 -6.07
N TRP A 461 -16.61 -25.42 -7.35
CA TRP A 461 -17.42 -24.93 -8.48
C TRP A 461 -18.38 -26.03 -8.90
N VAL A 462 -19.63 -25.95 -8.40
CA VAL A 462 -20.62 -27.04 -8.48
C VAL A 462 -20.88 -27.45 -9.93
N ASP A 463 -21.15 -26.48 -10.80
CA ASP A 463 -21.49 -26.73 -12.21
C ASP A 463 -20.32 -27.27 -13.04
N PHE A 464 -19.08 -27.02 -12.61
CA PHE A 464 -17.89 -27.47 -13.34
C PHE A 464 -17.25 -28.72 -12.75
N GLY A 465 -17.69 -29.18 -11.57
CA GLY A 465 -17.13 -30.36 -10.92
C GLY A 465 -15.63 -30.23 -10.59
N HIS A 466 -15.17 -29.06 -10.15
CA HIS A 466 -13.78 -28.90 -9.71
C HIS A 466 -13.63 -28.03 -8.46
N ILE A 467 -12.51 -28.22 -7.76
CA ILE A 467 -12.11 -27.46 -6.58
C ILE A 467 -10.81 -26.71 -6.86
N SER A 468 -10.86 -25.38 -6.68
CA SER A 468 -9.70 -24.49 -6.75
C SER A 468 -9.24 -24.11 -5.34
N PHE A 469 -7.94 -23.86 -5.16
CA PHE A 469 -7.38 -23.38 -3.90
C PHE A 469 -6.88 -21.94 -4.00
N PHE A 470 -6.83 -21.31 -2.84
CA PHE A 470 -6.26 -19.99 -2.64
C PHE A 470 -5.37 -20.00 -1.41
N GLU A 471 -4.25 -19.29 -1.46
CA GLU A 471 -3.28 -19.20 -0.37
C GLU A 471 -2.93 -17.75 -0.08
N ARG A 472 -2.81 -17.40 1.21
CA ARG A 472 -2.41 -16.07 1.63
C ARG A 472 -0.94 -15.82 1.29
N VAL A 473 -0.66 -14.67 0.72
CA VAL A 473 0.69 -14.22 0.43
C VAL A 473 1.26 -13.44 1.62
N ASP A 474 2.35 -13.92 2.20
CA ASP A 474 3.18 -13.10 3.09
C ASP A 474 3.96 -12.07 2.25
N ILE A 475 3.42 -10.86 2.14
CA ILE A 475 4.04 -9.78 1.37
C ILE A 475 5.27 -9.19 2.08
N ASP A 476 5.38 -9.35 3.40
CA ASP A 476 6.42 -8.68 4.20
C ASP A 476 7.78 -9.35 3.99
N ARG A 477 7.79 -10.63 3.62
CA ARG A 477 9.01 -11.36 3.21
C ARG A 477 9.76 -10.72 2.03
N PHE A 478 9.09 -9.87 1.25
CA PHE A 478 9.68 -9.21 0.07
C PHE A 478 10.25 -7.82 0.34
N LEU A 479 10.05 -7.26 1.55
CA LEU A 479 10.39 -5.87 1.88
C LEU A 479 11.85 -5.65 2.25
N ILE A 480 12.55 -6.72 2.61
CA ILE A 480 13.97 -6.69 2.92
C ILE A 480 14.71 -7.28 1.72
N PRO A 481 15.55 -6.48 1.02
CA PRO A 481 16.41 -7.02 -0.03
C PRO A 481 17.31 -8.14 0.53
N SER A 482 17.35 -9.25 -0.19
CA SER A 482 18.22 -10.40 0.08
C SER A 482 19.69 -10.09 -0.15
#